data_AF-A0A2U3AMP8-F1
#
_entry.id   AF-A0A2U3AMP8-F1
#
_cell.length_a   1.000
_cell.length_b   1.000
_cell.length_c   1.000
_cell.angle_alpha   90.00
_cell.angle_beta   90.00
_cell.angle_gamma   90.00
#
_symmetry.space_group_name_H-M   'P 1'
#
loop_
_entity.id
_entity.type
_entity.pdbx_description
1 polymer ?
#
loop_
_entity_poly.entity_id
_entity_poly.type
_entity_poly.pdbx_seq_one_letter_code
_entity_poly.pdbx_strand_id
1 'polypeptide(L)'
;MKLDQIQIRTTDAKIDLTISDSQQYIKQREAKQFIEQPAATLQISHKDAKLLVDSSQAYRDLGLLSPKESVQQFAQNGLIAVQEGVSRRVSEGNALMNIGKNSGNAIVNVAKQHDTFEQQRLGIEWKPSVGAVKIKYVAGSLQINIQANKPKIDVKLGGVDHQATRSDVSGTVIQRPTVETTVIKGE
;
A
#
# COMPACT_ATOMS: atom_id res chain seq x y z
N MET A 1 -49.59 88.92 75.41
CA MET A 1 -49.56 87.58 76.04
C MET A 1 -48.41 86.80 75.43
N LYS A 2 -47.45 86.34 76.23
CA LYS A 2 -46.53 85.27 75.83
C LYS A 2 -47.17 83.94 76.24
N LEU A 3 -47.13 82.95 75.35
CA LEU A 3 -47.63 81.59 75.63
C LEU A 3 -46.46 80.68 76.00
N ASP A 4 -46.73 79.74 76.89
CA ASP A 4 -45.79 78.67 77.20
C ASP A 4 -45.46 77.87 75.93
N GLN A 5 -44.18 77.59 75.72
CA GLN A 5 -43.68 76.85 74.57
C GLN A 5 -43.02 75.55 75.04
N ILE A 6 -43.37 74.44 74.38
CA ILE A 6 -42.64 73.19 74.53
C ILE A 6 -41.58 73.10 73.43
N GLN A 7 -40.32 72.97 73.84
CA GLN A 7 -39.22 72.69 72.93
C GLN A 7 -38.80 71.24 73.08
N ILE A 8 -38.90 70.49 71.99
CA ILE A 8 -38.45 69.10 71.92
C ILE A 8 -37.13 69.08 71.16
N ARG A 9 -36.10 68.49 71.77
CA ARG A 9 -34.83 68.21 71.13
C ARG A 9 -34.64 66.70 71.08
N THR A 10 -34.61 66.16 69.87
CA THR A 10 -34.35 64.74 69.64
C THR A 10 -32.92 64.54 69.20
N THR A 11 -32.30 63.50 69.73
CA THR A 11 -30.99 63.01 69.33
C THR A 11 -31.20 61.61 68.78
N ASP A 12 -30.89 61.39 67.51
CA ASP A 12 -31.11 60.08 66.86
C ASP A 12 -30.10 59.03 67.36
N ALA A 13 -30.49 57.76 67.25
CA ALA A 13 -29.56 56.67 67.49
C ALA A 13 -28.54 56.61 66.34
N LYS A 14 -27.27 56.38 66.66
CA LYS A 14 -26.22 56.07 65.67
C LYS A 14 -25.66 54.70 65.95
N ILE A 15 -25.64 53.87 64.93
CA ILE A 15 -25.09 52.51 64.95
C ILE A 15 -23.92 52.49 63.98
N ASP A 16 -22.78 52.03 64.47
CA ASP A 16 -21.62 51.76 63.64
C ASP A 16 -21.64 50.28 63.22
N LEU A 17 -21.38 50.01 61.94
CA LEU A 17 -21.41 48.67 61.37
C LEU A 17 -20.01 48.29 60.91
N THR A 18 -19.48 47.21 61.48
CA THR A 18 -18.26 46.56 61.00
C THR A 18 -18.68 45.39 60.13
N ILE A 19 -18.45 45.52 58.82
CA ILE A 19 -18.80 44.52 57.80
C ILE A 19 -17.49 43.88 57.31
N SER A 20 -17.41 42.55 57.41
CA SER A 20 -16.35 41.77 56.79
C SER A 20 -16.87 41.15 55.50
N ASP A 21 -16.24 41.47 54.37
CA ASP A 21 -16.65 40.99 53.05
C ASP A 21 -16.47 39.48 52.91
N SER A 22 -17.35 38.85 52.13
CA SER A 22 -17.20 37.43 51.80
C SER A 22 -16.11 37.26 50.75
N GLN A 23 -15.36 36.17 50.86
CA GLN A 23 -14.32 35.82 49.90
C GLN A 23 -14.58 34.41 49.38
N GLN A 24 -14.49 34.25 48.07
CA GLN A 24 -14.59 32.95 47.40
C GLN A 24 -13.28 32.62 46.71
N TYR A 25 -12.78 31.42 46.96
CA TYR A 25 -11.62 30.87 46.31
C TYR A 25 -12.01 29.59 45.59
N ILE A 26 -11.90 29.61 44.26
CA ILE A 26 -12.17 28.46 43.38
C ILE A 26 -10.87 28.09 42.70
N LYS A 27 -10.42 26.85 42.89
CA LYS A 27 -9.26 26.29 42.19
C LYS A 27 -9.66 25.02 41.45
N GLN A 28 -9.55 25.05 40.13
CA GLN A 28 -9.73 23.87 39.29
C GLN A 28 -8.39 23.12 39.19
N ARG A 29 -8.39 21.83 39.55
CA ARG A 29 -7.22 20.97 39.32
C ARG A 29 -7.10 20.61 37.84
N GLU A 30 -5.87 20.49 37.35
CA GLU A 30 -5.60 20.10 35.97
C GLU A 30 -6.13 18.68 35.68
N ALA A 31 -6.62 18.48 34.47
CA ALA A 31 -6.99 17.15 34.00
C ALA A 31 -5.74 16.34 33.68
N LYS A 32 -5.78 15.03 33.96
CA LYS A 32 -4.73 14.09 33.55
C LYS A 32 -5.19 13.36 32.29
N GLN A 33 -4.41 13.45 31.23
CA GLN A 33 -4.68 12.78 29.96
C GLN A 33 -3.63 11.72 29.67
N PHE A 34 -4.08 10.54 29.26
CA PHE A 34 -3.24 9.47 28.75
C PHE A 34 -3.64 9.17 27.30
N ILE A 35 -2.69 9.25 26.38
CA ILE A 35 -2.89 8.98 24.96
C ILE A 35 -1.96 7.83 24.56
N GLU A 36 -2.53 6.78 23.99
CA GLU A 36 -1.80 5.65 23.42
C GLU A 36 -2.19 5.49 21.95
N GLN A 37 -1.20 5.38 21.05
CA GLN A 37 -1.43 5.11 19.64
C GLN A 37 -0.95 3.68 19.31
N PRO A 38 -1.86 2.70 19.20
CA PRO A 38 -1.48 1.36 18.77
C PRO A 38 -0.93 1.38 17.34
N ALA A 39 0.07 0.54 17.07
CA ALA A 39 0.66 0.38 15.75
C ALA A 39 -0.39 -0.12 14.73
N ALA A 40 -0.27 0.29 13.47
CA ALA A 40 -1.14 -0.19 12.39
C ALA A 40 -0.86 -1.67 12.06
N THR A 41 -1.87 -2.37 11.55
CA THR A 41 -1.72 -3.74 11.06
C THR A 41 -1.40 -3.71 9.56
N LEU A 42 -0.29 -4.35 9.18
CA LEU A 42 0.17 -4.48 7.80
C LEU A 42 0.05 -5.94 7.35
N GLN A 43 -0.71 -6.18 6.30
CA GLN A 43 -0.80 -7.48 5.64
C GLN A 43 -0.28 -7.36 4.22
N ILE A 44 0.76 -8.14 3.90
CA ILE A 44 1.36 -8.20 2.58
C ILE A 44 1.18 -9.62 2.05
N SER A 45 0.58 -9.76 0.88
CA SER A 45 0.48 -11.01 0.14
C SER A 45 1.10 -10.83 -1.23
N HIS A 46 1.94 -11.76 -1.66
CA HIS A 46 2.55 -11.72 -2.98
C HIS A 46 2.51 -13.07 -3.70
N LYS A 47 2.56 -13.00 -5.03
CA LYS A 47 2.84 -14.12 -5.92
C LYS A 47 4.03 -13.74 -6.78
N ASP A 48 5.05 -14.58 -6.80
CA ASP A 48 6.28 -14.29 -7.55
C ASP A 48 6.05 -14.33 -9.05
N ALA A 49 6.74 -13.43 -9.75
CA ALA A 49 6.79 -13.48 -11.20
C ALA A 49 7.59 -14.72 -11.66
N LYS A 50 7.20 -15.30 -12.80
CA LYS A 50 7.89 -16.45 -13.38
C LYS A 50 8.35 -16.12 -14.79
N LEU A 51 9.60 -16.46 -15.07
CA LEU A 51 10.13 -16.48 -16.44
C LEU A 51 10.18 -17.92 -16.90
N LEU A 52 9.41 -18.25 -17.93
CA LEU A 52 9.39 -19.56 -18.55
C LEU A 52 10.19 -19.49 -19.84
N VAL A 53 11.24 -20.30 -19.94
CA VAL A 53 12.12 -20.38 -21.10
C VAL A 53 12.07 -21.79 -21.65
N ASP A 54 11.64 -21.93 -22.89
CA ASP A 54 11.69 -23.18 -23.65
C ASP A 54 12.75 -23.06 -24.74
N SER A 55 13.84 -23.81 -24.57
CA SER A 55 14.97 -23.91 -25.49
C SER A 55 15.04 -25.25 -26.21
N SER A 56 14.00 -26.10 -26.11
CA SER A 56 14.02 -27.44 -26.72
C SER A 56 14.27 -27.38 -28.22
N GLN A 57 13.68 -26.40 -28.93
CA GLN A 57 13.94 -26.24 -30.36
C GLN A 57 15.39 -25.84 -30.65
N ALA A 58 15.95 -24.92 -29.85
CA ALA A 58 17.33 -24.48 -30.03
C ALA A 58 18.32 -25.65 -29.87
N TYR A 59 18.07 -26.56 -28.92
CA TYR A 59 18.87 -27.78 -28.77
C TYR A 59 18.72 -28.71 -29.99
N ARG A 60 17.50 -28.90 -30.50
CA ARG A 60 17.29 -29.72 -31.70
C ARG A 60 17.98 -29.15 -32.94
N ASP A 61 17.96 -27.84 -33.13
CA ASP A 61 18.64 -27.17 -34.25
C ASP A 61 20.17 -27.37 -34.19
N LEU A 62 20.72 -27.47 -32.98
CA LEU A 62 22.14 -27.78 -32.74
C LEU A 62 22.46 -29.29 -32.86
N GLY A 63 21.49 -30.13 -33.19
CA GLY A 63 21.66 -31.59 -33.27
C GLY A 63 21.68 -32.29 -31.92
N LEU A 64 21.33 -31.58 -30.84
CA LEU A 64 21.22 -32.13 -29.49
C LEU A 64 19.84 -32.74 -29.30
N LEU A 65 19.61 -33.84 -30.01
CA LEU A 65 18.37 -34.61 -30.00
C LEU A 65 18.36 -35.60 -28.83
N SER A 66 17.17 -35.91 -28.31
CA SER A 66 17.03 -37.06 -27.41
C SER A 66 17.33 -38.37 -28.16
N PRO A 67 17.75 -39.45 -27.47
CA PRO A 67 18.04 -40.73 -28.14
C PRO A 67 16.88 -41.26 -28.98
N LYS A 68 15.64 -41.10 -28.51
CA LYS A 68 14.44 -41.53 -29.23
C LYS A 68 14.20 -40.70 -30.50
N GLU A 69 14.28 -39.37 -30.38
CA GLU A 69 14.12 -38.48 -31.54
C GLU A 69 15.22 -38.71 -32.58
N SER A 70 16.46 -38.88 -32.12
CA SER A 70 17.62 -39.18 -32.96
C SER A 70 17.39 -40.45 -33.79
N VAL A 71 17.04 -41.57 -33.14
CA VAL A 71 16.77 -42.84 -33.84
C VAL A 71 15.64 -42.69 -34.86
N GLN A 72 14.56 -42.01 -34.50
CA GLN A 72 13.43 -41.79 -35.41
C GLN A 72 13.84 -40.95 -36.63
N GLN A 73 14.60 -39.87 -36.41
CA GLN A 73 15.05 -38.99 -37.49
C GLN A 73 16.04 -39.72 -38.42
N PHE A 74 17.01 -40.45 -37.88
CA PHE A 74 17.95 -41.22 -38.70
C PHE A 74 17.27 -42.37 -39.46
N ALA A 75 16.30 -43.05 -38.86
CA ALA A 75 15.53 -44.09 -39.54
C ALA A 75 14.72 -43.51 -40.72
N GLN A 76 14.07 -42.36 -40.51
CA GLN A 76 13.33 -41.66 -41.56
C GLN A 76 14.24 -41.20 -42.70
N ASN A 77 15.39 -40.61 -42.38
CA ASN A 77 16.38 -40.19 -43.37
C ASN A 77 16.94 -41.39 -44.15
N GLY A 78 17.16 -42.53 -43.49
CA GLY A 78 17.58 -43.77 -44.13
C GLY A 78 16.54 -44.30 -45.13
N LEU A 79 15.26 -44.26 -44.78
CA LEU A 79 14.18 -44.66 -45.69
C LEU A 79 14.12 -43.77 -46.93
N ILE A 80 14.24 -42.45 -46.76
CA ILE A 80 14.27 -41.50 -47.88
C ILE A 80 15.47 -41.79 -48.79
N ALA A 81 16.67 -41.95 -48.22
CA ALA A 81 17.88 -42.25 -48.99
C ALA A 81 17.79 -43.58 -49.76
N VAL A 82 17.14 -44.60 -49.19
CA VAL A 82 16.89 -45.87 -49.88
C VAL A 82 15.93 -45.67 -51.05
N GLN A 83 14.83 -44.94 -50.86
CA GLN A 83 13.86 -44.67 -51.91
C GLN A 83 14.47 -43.86 -53.06
N GLU A 84 15.25 -42.82 -52.74
CA GLU A 84 16.02 -42.05 -53.71
C GLU A 84 17.00 -42.95 -54.48
N GLY A 85 17.71 -43.83 -53.78
CA GLY A 85 18.62 -44.80 -54.39
C GLY A 85 17.91 -45.79 -55.33
N VAL A 86 16.73 -46.28 -54.95
CA VAL A 86 15.91 -47.17 -55.81
C VAL A 86 15.44 -46.40 -57.04
N SER A 87 14.86 -45.22 -56.87
CA SER A 87 14.37 -44.37 -57.97
C SER A 87 15.48 -44.06 -58.97
N ARG A 88 16.67 -43.70 -58.46
CA ARG A 88 17.86 -43.45 -59.27
C ARG A 88 18.27 -44.69 -60.08
N ARG A 89 18.38 -45.86 -59.45
CA ARG A 89 18.75 -47.12 -60.14
C ARG A 89 17.72 -47.54 -61.19
N VAL A 90 16.43 -47.39 -60.90
CA VAL A 90 15.35 -47.68 -61.87
C VAL A 90 15.45 -46.74 -63.08
N SER A 91 15.69 -45.45 -62.84
CA SER A 91 15.84 -44.46 -63.90
C SER A 91 17.06 -44.73 -64.80
N GLU A 92 18.22 -45.04 -64.18
CA GLU A 92 19.44 -45.44 -64.89
C GLU A 92 19.21 -46.73 -65.70
N GLY A 93 18.59 -47.74 -65.09
CA GLY A 93 18.28 -49.02 -65.75
C GLY A 93 17.35 -48.85 -66.95
N ASN A 94 16.30 -48.04 -66.82
CA ASN A 94 15.39 -47.72 -67.92
C ASN A 94 16.09 -46.98 -69.06
N ALA A 95 17.03 -46.08 -68.76
CA ALA A 95 17.82 -45.39 -69.77
C ALA A 95 18.75 -46.36 -70.53
N LEU A 96 19.37 -47.31 -69.82
CA LEU A 96 20.24 -48.34 -70.41
C LEU A 96 19.46 -49.35 -71.25
N MET A 97 18.27 -49.76 -70.83
CA MET A 97 17.41 -50.64 -71.62
C MET A 97 17.04 -50.02 -72.97
N ASN A 98 16.89 -48.70 -73.03
CA ASN A 98 16.55 -47.96 -74.25
C ASN A 98 17.78 -47.49 -75.06
N ILE A 99 19.00 -47.96 -74.73
CA ILE A 99 20.24 -47.47 -75.33
C ILE A 99 20.30 -47.62 -76.86
N GLY A 100 19.72 -48.70 -77.39
CA GLY A 100 19.66 -48.97 -78.84
C GLY A 100 18.76 -48.00 -79.62
N LYS A 101 17.83 -47.31 -78.96
CA LYS A 101 16.93 -46.32 -79.57
C LYS A 101 17.49 -44.90 -79.57
N ASN A 102 18.44 -44.60 -78.67
CA ASN A 102 18.95 -43.25 -78.40
C ASN A 102 20.44 -43.07 -78.78
N SER A 103 20.89 -43.78 -79.81
CA SER A 103 22.22 -43.58 -80.42
C SER A 103 23.41 -43.64 -79.43
N GLY A 104 23.32 -44.46 -78.36
CA GLY A 104 24.45 -44.72 -77.46
C GLY A 104 24.74 -43.68 -76.37
N ASN A 105 23.99 -42.57 -76.27
CA ASN A 105 24.28 -41.51 -75.30
C ASN A 105 23.88 -41.81 -73.84
N ALA A 106 23.22 -42.93 -73.55
CA ALA A 106 22.77 -43.27 -72.19
C ALA A 106 23.94 -43.45 -71.20
N ILE A 107 25.02 -44.11 -71.61
CA ILE A 107 26.20 -44.36 -70.76
C ILE A 107 26.91 -43.05 -70.42
N VAL A 108 27.04 -42.14 -71.40
CA VAL A 108 27.66 -40.82 -71.20
C VAL A 108 26.84 -39.96 -70.23
N ASN A 109 25.51 -40.03 -70.30
CA ASN A 109 24.63 -39.27 -69.41
C ASN A 109 24.68 -39.79 -67.97
N VAL A 110 24.70 -41.11 -67.77
CA VAL A 110 24.89 -41.70 -66.43
C VAL A 110 26.28 -41.33 -65.89
N ALA A 111 27.34 -41.48 -66.70
CA ALA A 111 28.69 -41.08 -66.29
C ALA A 111 28.74 -39.60 -65.86
N LYS A 112 28.14 -38.69 -66.62
CA LYS A 112 28.03 -37.27 -66.23
C LYS A 112 27.29 -37.07 -64.91
N GLN A 113 26.18 -37.76 -64.68
CA GLN A 113 25.44 -37.64 -63.41
C GLN A 113 26.25 -38.08 -62.18
N HIS A 114 27.15 -39.05 -62.34
CA HIS A 114 28.03 -39.52 -61.24
C HIS A 114 29.34 -38.71 -61.13
N ASP A 115 29.81 -38.13 -62.23
CA ASP A 115 31.05 -37.35 -62.30
C ASP A 115 30.86 -35.86 -61.94
N THR A 116 29.63 -35.35 -62.05
CA THR A 116 29.33 -33.99 -61.60
C THR A 116 29.05 -33.99 -60.10
N PHE A 117 29.97 -33.46 -59.30
CA PHE A 117 29.65 -33.08 -57.93
C PHE A 117 28.60 -31.98 -57.97
N GLU A 118 27.45 -32.19 -57.32
CA GLU A 118 26.52 -31.09 -57.08
C GLU A 118 27.28 -29.99 -56.35
N GLN A 119 27.33 -28.79 -56.95
CA GLN A 119 27.94 -27.64 -56.30
C GLN A 119 27.18 -27.40 -55.00
N GLN A 120 27.86 -27.59 -53.88
CA GLN A 120 27.29 -27.27 -52.58
C GLN A 120 26.93 -25.78 -52.60
N ARG A 121 25.63 -25.50 -52.48
CA ARG A 121 25.16 -24.12 -52.36
C ARG A 121 25.68 -23.59 -51.03
N LEU A 122 26.70 -22.74 -51.09
CA LEU A 122 27.22 -22.04 -49.92
C LEU A 122 26.14 -21.05 -49.46
N GLY A 123 25.33 -21.47 -48.50
CA GLY A 123 24.34 -20.65 -47.81
C GLY A 123 24.82 -20.32 -46.40
N ILE A 124 24.36 -19.18 -45.87
CA ILE A 124 24.48 -18.87 -44.44
C ILE A 124 23.27 -19.50 -43.75
N GLU A 125 23.52 -20.48 -42.88
CA GLU A 125 22.50 -21.07 -42.02
C GLU A 125 22.73 -20.61 -40.57
N TRP A 126 21.69 -20.10 -39.93
CA TRP A 126 21.76 -19.64 -38.55
C TRP A 126 21.31 -20.77 -37.62
N LYS A 127 22.24 -21.29 -36.81
CA LYS A 127 21.96 -22.31 -35.79
C LYS A 127 22.30 -21.78 -34.39
N PRO A 128 21.36 -21.87 -33.43
CA PRO A 128 19.96 -22.27 -33.59
C PRO A 128 19.17 -21.24 -34.42
N SER A 129 18.02 -21.65 -34.95
CA SER A 129 17.18 -20.78 -35.77
C SER A 129 16.73 -19.54 -34.99
N VAL A 130 16.54 -18.42 -35.70
CA VAL A 130 16.02 -17.20 -35.08
C VAL A 130 14.64 -17.49 -34.46
N GLY A 131 14.49 -17.22 -33.17
CA GLY A 131 13.24 -17.50 -32.43
C GLY A 131 13.11 -18.94 -31.91
N ALA A 132 14.16 -19.77 -31.97
CA ALA A 132 14.15 -21.12 -31.42
C ALA A 132 14.00 -21.17 -29.88
N VAL A 133 14.27 -20.07 -29.18
CA VAL A 133 14.03 -19.94 -27.73
C VAL A 133 12.72 -19.18 -27.51
N LYS A 134 11.74 -19.84 -26.90
CA LYS A 134 10.45 -19.23 -26.55
C LYS A 134 10.51 -18.74 -25.11
N ILE A 135 10.32 -17.45 -24.94
CA ILE A 135 10.32 -16.81 -23.62
C ILE A 135 8.91 -16.33 -23.31
N LYS A 136 8.40 -16.75 -22.15
CA LYS A 136 7.11 -16.29 -21.62
C LYS A 136 7.30 -15.75 -20.22
N TYR A 137 6.92 -14.49 -20.04
CA TYR A 137 6.86 -13.87 -18.73
C TYR A 137 5.45 -14.02 -18.14
N VAL A 138 5.39 -14.44 -16.88
CA VAL A 138 4.17 -14.47 -16.08
C VAL A 138 4.36 -13.48 -14.95
N ALA A 139 3.59 -12.39 -15.00
CA ALA A 139 3.67 -11.34 -13.98
C ALA A 139 3.27 -11.88 -12.60
N GLY A 140 4.01 -11.44 -11.59
CA GLY A 140 3.63 -11.63 -10.19
C GLY A 140 2.52 -10.67 -9.78
N SER A 141 2.02 -10.82 -8.56
CA SER A 141 1.05 -9.89 -7.97
C SER A 141 1.47 -9.52 -6.56
N LEU A 142 1.27 -8.26 -6.18
CA LEU A 142 1.51 -7.76 -4.82
C LEU A 142 0.23 -7.10 -4.31
N GLN A 143 -0.22 -7.53 -3.14
CA GLN A 143 -1.36 -6.95 -2.45
C GLN A 143 -0.89 -6.48 -1.07
N ILE A 144 -1.08 -5.18 -0.81
CA ILE A 144 -0.73 -4.54 0.45
C ILE A 144 -2.02 -4.00 1.07
N ASN A 145 -2.38 -4.51 2.24
CA ASN A 145 -3.51 -4.02 3.02
C ASN A 145 -2.98 -3.40 4.31
N ILE A 146 -3.30 -2.13 4.54
CA ILE A 146 -2.90 -1.37 5.73
C ILE A 146 -4.15 -1.00 6.50
N GLN A 147 -4.21 -1.39 7.77
CA GLN A 147 -5.31 -1.05 8.68
C GLN A 147 -4.78 -0.20 9.83
N ALA A 148 -5.16 1.09 9.84
CA ALA A 148 -4.81 2.02 10.89
C ALA A 148 -5.67 1.76 12.15
N ASN A 149 -5.02 1.71 13.32
CA ASN A 149 -5.69 1.58 14.60
C ASN A 149 -5.97 2.95 15.21
N LYS A 150 -7.14 3.13 15.82
CA LYS A 150 -7.53 4.40 16.45
C LYS A 150 -6.70 4.64 17.73
N PRO A 151 -6.37 5.91 18.05
CA PRO A 151 -5.76 6.24 19.32
C PRO A 151 -6.72 5.93 20.48
N LYS A 152 -6.17 5.45 21.59
CA LYS A 152 -6.88 5.30 22.86
C LYS A 152 -6.58 6.54 23.70
N ILE A 153 -7.63 7.27 24.06
CA ILE A 153 -7.51 8.51 24.83
C ILE A 153 -8.30 8.31 26.12
N ASP A 154 -7.62 8.33 27.26
CA ASP A 154 -8.22 8.33 28.60
C ASP A 154 -8.01 9.72 29.22
N VAL A 155 -9.10 10.34 29.68
CA VAL A 155 -9.08 11.69 30.28
C VAL A 155 -9.72 11.61 31.65
N LYS A 156 -8.94 11.97 32.68
CA LYS A 156 -9.41 12.11 34.05
C LYS A 156 -9.49 13.59 34.39
N LEU A 157 -10.71 14.11 34.45
CA LEU A 157 -10.97 15.50 34.83
C LEU A 157 -10.51 15.74 36.27
N GLY A 158 -9.88 16.90 36.51
CA GLY A 158 -9.55 17.34 37.86
C GLY A 158 -10.80 17.78 38.62
N GLY A 159 -10.79 17.63 39.94
CA GLY A 159 -11.85 18.15 40.80
C GLY A 159 -11.79 19.67 40.97
N VAL A 160 -12.92 20.27 41.36
CA VAL A 160 -13.00 21.68 41.79
C VAL A 160 -12.79 21.74 43.29
N ASP A 161 -11.80 22.50 43.75
CA ASP A 161 -11.62 22.83 45.15
C ASP A 161 -12.21 24.23 45.39
N HIS A 162 -13.30 24.30 46.16
CA HIS A 162 -14.02 25.55 46.46
C HIS A 162 -14.02 25.83 47.95
N GLN A 163 -13.56 27.01 48.34
CA GLN A 163 -13.61 27.52 49.71
C GLN A 163 -14.32 28.87 49.71
N ALA A 164 -15.26 29.05 50.63
CA ALA A 164 -16.00 30.29 50.78
C ALA A 164 -16.07 30.69 52.25
N THR A 165 -15.68 31.94 52.53
CA THR A 165 -15.82 32.56 53.84
C THR A 165 -17.07 33.41 53.83
N ARG A 166 -17.97 33.18 54.79
CA ARG A 166 -19.19 33.98 54.92
C ARG A 166 -18.86 35.38 55.42
N SER A 167 -19.62 36.36 54.95
CA SER A 167 -19.59 37.71 55.51
C SER A 167 -20.05 37.68 56.95
N ASP A 168 -19.40 38.50 57.77
CA ASP A 168 -19.79 38.76 59.15
C ASP A 168 -20.13 40.25 59.30
N VAL A 169 -21.21 40.54 60.01
CA VAL A 169 -21.66 41.91 60.25
C VAL A 169 -21.92 42.07 61.73
N SER A 170 -21.15 42.94 62.36
CA SER A 170 -21.34 43.31 63.76
C SER A 170 -21.69 44.79 63.87
N GLY A 171 -22.63 45.12 64.77
CA GLY A 171 -23.12 46.47 64.96
C GLY A 171 -22.98 46.94 66.40
N THR A 172 -22.45 48.16 66.59
CA THR A 172 -22.30 48.77 67.92
C THR A 172 -23.05 50.10 67.97
N VAL A 173 -23.89 50.29 69.01
CA VAL A 173 -24.59 51.56 69.23
C VAL A 173 -23.62 52.57 69.81
N ILE A 174 -23.23 53.57 69.00
CA ILE A 174 -22.32 54.64 69.40
C ILE A 174 -23.05 55.87 69.96
N GLN A 175 -24.33 56.03 69.63
CA GLN A 175 -25.19 57.09 70.17
C GLN A 175 -26.56 56.51 70.47
N ARG A 176 -26.99 56.59 71.73
CA ARG A 176 -28.35 56.20 72.12
C ARG A 176 -29.32 57.30 71.76
N PRO A 177 -30.54 56.95 71.35
CA PRO A 177 -31.55 57.96 71.07
C PRO A 177 -32.00 58.61 72.39
N THR A 178 -32.11 59.93 72.42
CA THR A 178 -32.68 60.67 73.55
C THR A 178 -33.67 61.72 73.06
N VAL A 179 -34.67 62.00 73.88
CA VAL A 179 -35.67 63.04 73.64
C VAL A 179 -35.72 63.91 74.89
N GLU A 180 -35.28 65.15 74.76
CA GLU A 180 -35.34 66.14 75.83
C GLU A 180 -36.50 67.09 75.54
N THR A 181 -37.37 67.27 76.53
CA THR A 181 -38.53 68.17 76.41
C THR A 181 -38.41 69.24 77.48
N THR A 182 -38.25 70.49 77.06
CA THR A 182 -38.15 71.64 77.95
C THR A 182 -39.37 72.52 77.76
N VAL A 183 -40.03 72.91 78.86
CA VAL A 183 -41.15 73.85 78.84
C VAL A 183 -40.62 75.23 79.19
N ILE A 184 -40.71 76.16 78.26
CA ILE A 184 -40.37 77.57 78.46
C ILE A 184 -41.67 78.31 78.77
N LYS A 185 -41.79 78.83 80.00
CA LYS A 185 -42.98 79.59 80.39
C LYS A 185 -42.94 81.02 79.86
N GLY A 186 -44.07 81.51 79.37
CA GLY A 186 -44.23 82.89 78.94
C GLY A 186 -44.61 83.79 80.12
N GLU A 187 -43.75 84.73 80.50
CA GLU A 187 -44.11 85.86 81.38
C GLU A 187 -44.98 86.90 80.66
#